data_AF-A0A645H651-F1
#
_entry.id   AF-A0A645H651-F1
#
_cell.length_a   1.000
_cell.length_b   1.000
_cell.length_c   1.000
_cell.angle_alpha   90.00
_cell.angle_beta   90.00
_cell.angle_gamma   90.00
#
_symmetry.space_group_name_H-M   'P 1'
#
loop_
_entity.id
_entity.type
_entity.pdbx_description
1 polymer ?
#
loop_
_entity_poly.entity_id
_entity_poly.type
_entity_poly.pdbx_seq_one_letter_code
_entity_poly.pdbx_strand_id
1 'polypeptide(L)'
;MQPGHKARLLLKPQIGWEDALKEASAHFMRLASASSVEFLKEGQTPEGKLVSAVTGGAELFIPLGDLVDLDKEAQRLQKEYDNLTGEIARAQGRLNNPGFLSKAPEALVLQDKQKLEDNIAMQQTLKQRLSDLRN
;
A
#
# COMPACT_ATOMS: atom_id res chain seq x y z
N MET A 1 11.35 -13.78 7.53
CA MET A 1 10.75 -12.65 8.26
C MET A 1 11.61 -11.43 7.96
N GLN A 2 11.17 -10.48 7.12
CA GLN A 2 11.92 -9.22 7.02
C GLN A 2 11.85 -8.54 8.40
N PRO A 3 12.94 -7.93 8.90
CA PRO A 3 12.92 -7.19 10.15
C PRO A 3 11.76 -6.19 10.13
N GLY A 4 10.98 -6.15 11.21
CA GLY A 4 9.82 -5.27 11.33
C GLY A 4 10.21 -3.85 10.95
N HIS A 5 9.49 -3.25 10.00
CA HIS A 5 9.70 -1.87 9.61
C HIS A 5 9.61 -1.00 10.86
N LYS A 6 10.63 -0.16 11.06
CA LYS A 6 10.61 0.79 12.15
C LYS A 6 9.72 1.96 11.75
N ALA A 7 8.77 2.31 12.61
CA ALA A 7 7.82 3.37 12.34
C ALA A 7 7.90 4.49 13.36
N ARG A 8 7.54 5.71 12.97
CA ARG A 8 7.49 6.83 13.92
C ARG A 8 6.28 6.64 14.83
N LEU A 9 6.49 6.88 16.12
CA LEU A 9 5.45 6.83 17.12
C LEU A 9 5.11 8.24 17.58
N LEU A 10 3.88 8.68 17.32
CA LEU A 10 3.37 9.96 17.80
C LEU A 10 2.58 9.70 19.08
N LEU A 11 2.94 10.40 20.16
CA LEU A 11 2.32 10.25 21.47
C LEU A 11 1.62 11.54 21.86
N LYS A 12 0.37 11.42 22.29
CA LYS A 12 -0.37 12.48 22.97
C LYS A 12 -0.59 12.03 24.43
N PRO A 13 0.26 12.51 25.36
CA PRO A 13 0.15 12.15 26.77
C PRO A 13 -1.20 12.55 27.36
N GLN A 14 -1.70 11.74 28.29
CA GLN A 14 -2.71 12.17 29.25
C GLN A 14 -2.04 12.99 30.35
N ILE A 15 -2.82 13.83 31.03
CA ILE A 15 -2.34 14.69 32.12
C ILE A 15 -1.64 13.84 33.19
N GLY A 16 -0.41 14.21 33.53
CA GLY A 16 0.41 13.54 34.56
C GLY A 16 1.27 12.38 34.05
N TRP A 17 1.21 12.06 32.75
CA TRP A 17 2.01 11.00 32.13
C TRP A 17 3.19 11.53 31.30
N GLU A 18 3.34 12.84 31.18
CA GLU A 18 4.29 13.49 30.27
C GLU A 18 5.73 13.04 30.53
N ASP A 19 6.18 13.10 31.78
CA ASP A 19 7.58 12.81 32.13
C ASP A 19 7.86 11.31 32.12
N ALA A 20 6.92 10.49 32.61
CA ALA A 20 7.03 9.03 32.54
C ALA A 20 7.14 8.52 31.10
N LEU A 21 6.37 9.09 30.17
CA LEU A 21 6.43 8.72 28.76
C LEU A 21 7.72 9.23 28.09
N LYS A 22 8.21 10.42 28.45
CA LYS A 22 9.50 10.93 27.97
C LYS A 22 10.64 10.01 28.38
N GLU A 23 10.70 9.60 29.64
CA GLU A 23 11.70 8.64 30.14
C GLU A 23 11.57 7.27 29.47
N ALA A 24 10.35 6.86 29.15
CA ALA A 24 10.08 5.60 28.43
C ALA A 24 10.45 5.64 26.94
N SER A 25 10.83 6.78 26.36
CA SER A 25 11.13 6.92 24.91
C SER A 25 12.11 5.87 24.38
N ALA A 26 13.20 5.59 25.12
CA ALA A 26 14.18 4.58 24.73
C ALA A 26 13.59 3.15 24.70
N HIS A 27 12.59 2.88 25.53
CA HIS A 27 11.90 1.59 25.57
C HIS A 27 11.03 1.41 24.33
N PHE A 28 10.32 2.44 23.87
CA PHE A 28 9.53 2.38 22.64
C PHE A 28 10.40 2.08 21.41
N MET A 29 11.57 2.72 21.32
CA MET A 29 12.52 2.47 20.23
C MET A 29 13.00 1.01 20.17
N ARG A 30 13.16 0.37 21.33
CA ARG A 30 13.70 -0.99 21.43
C ARG A 30 12.64 -2.08 21.39
N LEU A 31 11.52 -1.88 22.07
CA LEU A 31 10.49 -2.90 22.29
C LEU A 31 9.35 -2.80 21.28
N ALA A 32 9.00 -1.58 20.84
CA ALA A 32 7.96 -1.35 19.85
C ALA A 32 8.53 -1.14 18.43
N SER A 33 9.84 -1.30 18.25
CA SER A 33 10.55 -1.02 16.99
C SER A 33 10.29 0.40 16.46
N ALA A 34 10.08 1.38 17.33
CA ALA A 34 9.89 2.75 16.88
C ALA A 34 11.18 3.29 16.22
N SER A 35 11.05 4.07 15.15
CA SER A 35 12.16 4.81 14.53
C SER A 35 12.41 6.16 15.18
N SER A 36 11.36 6.77 15.74
CA SER A 36 11.39 7.95 16.59
C SER A 36 10.15 7.96 17.50
N VAL A 37 10.21 8.75 18.57
CA VAL A 37 9.07 9.06 19.43
C VAL A 37 8.87 10.57 19.42
N GLU A 38 7.71 11.03 18.99
CA GLU A 38 7.36 12.45 18.88
C GLU A 38 6.16 12.76 19.77
N PHE A 39 6.27 13.79 20.60
CA PHE A 39 5.19 14.21 21.49
C PHE A 39 4.34 15.29 20.82
N LEU A 40 3.07 14.98 20.61
CA LEU A 40 2.09 15.90 20.06
C LEU A 40 1.73 16.96 21.09
N LYS A 41 1.61 18.21 20.65
CA LYS A 41 1.14 19.30 21.49
C LYS A 41 -0.36 19.18 21.75
N GLU A 42 -0.82 19.83 22.81
CA GLU A 42 -2.24 19.93 23.09
C GLU A 42 -2.99 20.56 21.90
N GLY A 43 -4.09 19.93 21.48
CA GLY A 43 -4.86 20.32 20.30
C GLY A 43 -4.26 19.93 18.94
N GLN A 44 -3.06 19.34 18.90
CA GLN A 44 -2.47 18.86 17.65
C GLN A 44 -3.08 17.51 17.25
N THR A 45 -3.62 17.45 16.04
CA THR A 45 -4.06 16.20 15.41
C THR A 45 -3.05 15.82 14.33
N PRO A 46 -2.48 14.62 14.37
CA PRO A 46 -1.58 14.16 13.33
C PRO A 46 -2.32 14.00 12.00
N GLU A 47 -1.68 14.40 10.91
CA GLU A 47 -2.26 14.36 9.56
C GLU A 47 -2.00 13.01 8.86
N GLY A 48 -2.84 12.70 7.87
CA GLY A 48 -2.70 11.52 7.02
C GLY A 48 -3.42 10.26 7.54
N LYS A 49 -3.12 9.11 6.91
CA LYS A 49 -3.67 7.81 7.28
C LYS A 49 -2.88 7.24 8.47
N LEU A 50 -3.55 7.03 9.60
CA LEU A 50 -2.92 6.64 10.86
C LEU A 50 -3.58 5.37 11.41
N VAL A 51 -2.78 4.56 12.12
CA VAL A 51 -3.31 3.60 13.10
C VAL A 51 -3.19 4.25 14.47
N SER A 52 -4.27 4.23 15.25
CA SER A 52 -4.27 4.79 16.61
C SER A 52 -4.63 3.76 17.68
N ALA A 53 -4.17 4.02 18.90
CA ALA A 53 -4.54 3.28 20.09
C ALA A 53 -4.66 4.25 21.27
N VAL A 54 -5.68 4.06 22.10
CA VAL A 54 -5.89 4.87 23.31
C VAL A 54 -5.63 4.01 24.54
N THR A 55 -4.84 4.53 25.47
CA THR A 55 -4.54 3.90 26.76
C THR A 55 -4.86 4.88 27.89
N GLY A 56 -4.78 4.40 29.14
CA GLY A 56 -4.94 5.28 30.30
C GLY A 56 -3.84 6.35 30.43
N GLY A 57 -2.68 6.17 29.79
CA GLY A 57 -1.56 7.11 29.87
C GLY A 57 -1.34 7.98 28.65
N ALA A 58 -1.77 7.55 27.46
CA ALA A 58 -1.62 8.30 26.22
C ALA A 58 -2.55 7.80 25.12
N GLU A 59 -2.78 8.67 24.15
CA GLU A 59 -3.20 8.30 22.80
C GLU A 59 -1.97 8.19 21.90
N LEU A 60 -1.86 7.09 21.16
CA LEU A 60 -0.73 6.74 20.31
C LEU A 60 -1.18 6.75 18.85
N PHE A 61 -0.31 7.23 17.96
CA PHE A 61 -0.54 7.20 16.52
C PHE A 61 0.70 6.73 15.79
N ILE A 62 0.51 5.92 14.75
CA ILE A 62 1.55 5.49 13.84
C ILE A 62 1.12 5.83 12.41
N PRO A 63 1.89 6.61 11.65
CA PRO A 63 1.63 6.83 10.23
C PRO A 63 1.69 5.51 9.45
N LEU A 64 0.63 5.20 8.69
CA LEU A 64 0.57 3.95 7.92
C LEU A 64 1.69 3.84 6.88
N GLY A 65 2.15 4.97 6.34
CA GLY A 65 3.27 5.02 5.40
C GLY A 65 4.61 4.62 6.02
N ASP A 66 4.74 4.62 7.35
CA ASP A 66 5.95 4.17 8.04
C ASP A 66 5.89 2.66 8.36
N LEU A 67 4.69 2.06 8.35
CA LEU A 67 4.46 0.63 8.64
C LEU A 67 4.57 -0.25 7.40
N VAL A 68 4.32 0.33 6.23
CA VAL A 68 4.32 -0.36 4.94
C VAL A 68 5.35 0.34 4.06
N ASP A 69 6.25 -0.43 3.44
CA ASP A 69 7.16 0.09 2.41
C ASP A 69 6.32 0.41 1.16
N LEU A 70 5.69 1.59 1.17
CA LEU A 70 4.78 2.05 0.12
C LEU A 70 5.51 2.12 -1.22
N ASP A 71 6.81 2.43 -1.21
CA ASP A 71 7.65 2.44 -2.40
C ASP A 71 7.84 1.04 -2.97
N LYS A 72 8.19 0.04 -2.14
CA LYS A 72 8.27 -1.35 -2.59
C LYS A 72 6.92 -1.88 -3.05
N GLU A 73 5.83 -1.56 -2.35
CA GLU A 73 4.50 -2.02 -2.74
C GLU A 73 4.04 -1.37 -4.04
N ALA A 74 4.29 -0.06 -4.21
CA ALA A 74 4.06 0.64 -5.47
C ALA A 74 4.91 0.05 -6.61
N GLN A 75 6.19 -0.25 -6.38
CA GLN A 75 7.04 -0.91 -7.36
C GLN A 75 6.53 -2.31 -7.74
N ARG A 76 6.09 -3.09 -6.76
CA ARG A 76 5.52 -4.43 -6.99
C ARG A 76 4.26 -4.34 -7.85
N LEU A 77 3.34 -3.45 -7.49
CA LEU A 77 2.09 -3.22 -8.22
C LEU A 77 2.33 -2.64 -9.61
N GLN A 78 3.30 -1.73 -9.77
CA GLN A 78 3.67 -1.17 -11.06
C GLN A 78 4.22 -2.26 -11.99
N LYS A 79 5.08 -3.13 -11.48
CA LYS A 79 5.59 -4.27 -12.26
C LYS A 79 4.48 -5.22 -12.70
N GLU A 80 3.51 -5.47 -11.83
CA GLU A 80 2.32 -6.29 -12.15
C GLU A 80 1.46 -5.62 -13.23
N TYR A 81 1.23 -4.31 -13.11
CA TYR A 81 0.54 -3.50 -14.12
C TYR A 81 1.25 -3.52 -15.47
N ASP A 82 2.57 -3.36 -15.51
CA ASP A 82 3.36 -3.35 -16.74
C ASP A 82 3.33 -4.71 -17.44
N ASN A 83 3.39 -5.81 -16.67
CA ASN A 83 3.26 -7.16 -17.20
C ASN A 83 1.88 -7.38 -17.85
N LEU A 84 0.80 -7.02 -17.16
CA LEU A 84 -0.57 -7.09 -17.68
C LEU A 84 -0.74 -6.22 -18.93
N THR A 85 -0.14 -5.02 -18.94
CA THR A 85 -0.16 -4.12 -20.10
C THR A 85 0.47 -4.79 -21.33
N GLY A 86 1.61 -5.47 -21.15
CA GLY A 86 2.26 -6.24 -22.22
C GLY A 86 1.42 -7.42 -22.70
N GLU A 87 0.73 -8.12 -21.80
CA GLU A 87 -0.18 -9.22 -22.15
C GLU A 87 -1.39 -8.75 -22.94
N ILE A 88 -2.02 -7.65 -22.51
CA ILE A 88 -3.13 -6.99 -23.20
C ILE A 88 -2.71 -6.59 -24.61
N ALA A 89 -1.55 -5.93 -24.76
CA ALA A 89 -1.04 -5.51 -26.07
C ALA A 89 -0.83 -6.70 -27.02
N ARG A 90 -0.28 -7.82 -26.51
CA ARG A 90 -0.11 -9.06 -27.29
C ARG A 90 -1.45 -9.67 -27.69
N ALA A 91 -2.40 -9.76 -26.77
CA ALA A 91 -3.74 -10.31 -27.03
C ALA A 91 -4.51 -9.46 -28.04
N GLN A 92 -4.49 -8.14 -27.88
CA GLN A 92 -5.09 -7.19 -28.81
C GLN A 92 -4.47 -7.31 -30.21
N GLY A 93 -3.14 -7.44 -30.28
CA GLY A 93 -2.43 -7.64 -31.55
C GLY A 93 -2.85 -8.93 -32.27
N ARG A 94 -3.04 -10.04 -31.54
CA ARG A 94 -3.57 -11.29 -32.11
C ARG A 94 -5.01 -11.13 -32.59
N LEU A 95 -5.88 -10.55 -31.77
CA LEU A 95 -7.29 -10.38 -32.07
C LEU A 95 -7.57 -9.34 -33.17
N ASN A 96 -6.65 -8.42 -33.42
CA ASN A 96 -6.72 -7.47 -34.53
C ASN A 96 -6.14 -8.02 -35.83
N ASN A 97 -5.47 -9.19 -35.83
CA ASN A 97 -4.88 -9.78 -37.02
C ASN A 97 -5.93 -10.55 -37.85
N PRO A 98 -6.30 -10.09 -39.05
CA PRO A 98 -7.31 -10.76 -39.89
C PRO A 98 -6.91 -12.19 -40.29
N GLY A 99 -5.60 -12.47 -40.38
CA GLY A 99 -5.08 -13.80 -40.68
C GLY A 99 -5.21 -14.78 -39.51
N PHE A 100 -5.23 -14.28 -38.27
CA PHE A 100 -5.53 -15.08 -37.08
C PHE A 100 -7.04 -15.32 -36.99
N LEU A 101 -7.86 -14.27 -37.14
CA LEU A 101 -9.32 -14.37 -37.06
C LEU A 101 -9.92 -15.30 -38.12
N SER A 102 -9.32 -15.36 -39.32
CA SER A 102 -9.81 -16.22 -40.40
C SER A 102 -9.38 -17.69 -40.28
N LYS A 103 -8.34 -18.00 -39.48
CA LYS A 103 -7.77 -19.36 -39.34
C LYS A 103 -7.99 -19.99 -37.98
N ALA A 104 -8.20 -19.18 -36.94
CA ALA A 104 -8.37 -19.66 -35.58
C ALA A 104 -9.79 -20.21 -35.36
N PRO A 105 -9.95 -21.33 -34.64
CA PRO A 105 -11.26 -21.81 -34.22
C PRO A 105 -12.02 -20.76 -33.41
N GLU A 106 -13.34 -20.68 -33.60
CA GLU A 106 -14.20 -19.70 -32.92
C GLU A 106 -14.09 -19.78 -31.39
N ALA A 107 -13.99 -21.01 -30.84
CA ALA A 107 -13.78 -21.23 -29.42
C ALA A 107 -12.47 -20.62 -28.89
N LEU A 108 -11.40 -20.64 -29.70
CA LEU A 108 -10.11 -20.05 -29.33
C LEU A 108 -10.20 -18.51 -29.37
N VAL A 109 -10.87 -17.95 -30.39
CA VAL A 109 -11.09 -16.50 -30.50
C VAL A 109 -11.93 -15.98 -29.33
N LEU A 110 -12.99 -16.70 -28.95
CA LEU A 110 -13.83 -16.35 -27.81
C LEU A 110 -13.05 -16.43 -26.50
N GLN A 111 -12.25 -17.47 -26.30
CA GLN A 111 -11.39 -17.60 -25.12
C GLN A 111 -10.36 -16.46 -25.02
N ASP A 112 -9.72 -16.09 -26.13
CA ASP A 112 -8.76 -14.98 -26.14
C ASP A 112 -9.44 -13.62 -25.88
N LYS A 113 -10.67 -13.42 -26.37
CA LYS A 113 -11.48 -12.23 -26.05
C LYS A 113 -11.85 -12.16 -24.57
N GLN A 114 -12.31 -13.25 -23.98
CA GLN A 114 -12.65 -13.31 -22.56
C GLN A 114 -11.43 -13.00 -21.69
N LYS A 115 -10.29 -13.63 -21.99
CA LYS A 115 -9.03 -13.35 -21.28
C LYS A 115 -8.57 -11.91 -21.41
N LEU A 116 -8.79 -11.29 -22.58
CA LEU A 116 -8.48 -9.88 -22.78
C LEU A 116 -9.34 -8.99 -21.87
N GLU A 117 -10.64 -9.24 -21.79
CA GLU A 117 -11.56 -8.49 -20.91
C GLU A 117 -11.17 -8.63 -19.44
N ASP A 118 -10.90 -9.86 -18.98
CA ASP A 118 -10.48 -10.12 -17.60
C ASP A 118 -9.18 -9.40 -17.26
N ASN A 119 -8.20 -9.42 -18.19
CA ASN A 119 -6.92 -8.73 -18.02
C ASN A 119 -7.10 -7.21 -17.98
N ILE A 120 -7.99 -6.63 -18.80
CA ILE A 120 -8.29 -5.20 -18.78
C ILE A 120 -8.94 -4.80 -17.44
N ALA A 121 -9.91 -5.59 -16.95
CA ALA A 121 -10.55 -5.33 -15.66
C ALA A 121 -9.54 -5.40 -14.50
N MET A 122 -8.64 -6.38 -14.51
CA MET A 122 -7.56 -6.49 -13.53
C MET A 122 -6.58 -5.30 -13.62
N GLN A 123 -6.17 -4.92 -14.83
CA GLN A 123 -5.29 -3.76 -15.05
C GLN A 123 -5.92 -2.47 -14.50
N GLN A 124 -7.22 -2.25 -14.71
CA GLN A 124 -7.93 -1.09 -14.14
C GLN A 124 -7.93 -1.10 -12.61
N THR A 125 -8.13 -2.27 -12.01
CA THR A 125 -8.09 -2.44 -10.55
C THR A 125 -6.71 -2.10 -9.99
N LEU A 126 -5.64 -2.58 -10.64
CA LEU A 126 -4.26 -2.26 -10.25
C LEU A 126 -3.95 -0.77 -10.40
N LYS A 127 -4.43 -0.15 -11.48
CA LYS A 127 -4.26 1.30 -11.70
C LYS A 127 -4.90 2.13 -10.60
N GLN A 128 -6.11 1.75 -10.16
CA GLN A 128 -6.79 2.44 -9.06
C GLN A 128 -5.99 2.30 -7.76
N ARG A 129 -5.54 1.09 -7.43
CA ARG A 129 -4.72 0.85 -6.23
C ARG A 129 -3.40 1.63 -6.25
N LEU A 130 -2.73 1.71 -7.40
CA LEU A 130 -1.53 2.54 -7.57
C LEU A 130 -1.81 4.03 -7.35
N SER A 131 -2.98 4.52 -7.75
CA SER A 131 -3.40 5.90 -7.48
C SER A 131 -3.66 6.12 -5.99
N ASP A 132 -4.34 5.18 -5.33
CA ASP A 132 -4.71 5.29 -3.91
C ASP A 132 -3.50 5.22 -2.97
N LEU A 133 -2.39 4.63 -3.42
CA LEU A 133 -1.11 4.60 -2.70
C LEU A 133 -0.29 5.88 -2.87
N ARG A 134 -0.54 6.66 -3.95
CA ARG A 134 0.17 7.92 -4.24
C ARG A 134 -0.56 9.15 -3.70
N ASN A 135 -1.77 8.97 -3.16
CA ASN A 135 -2.62 9.97 -2.50
C ASN A 135 -2.64 9.79 -0.98
#